data_AF-A0A1A7Z3U2-F1
#
_entry.id   AF-A0A1A7Z3U2-F1
#
_cell.length_a   1.000
_cell.length_b   1.000
_cell.length_c   1.000
_cell.angle_alpha   90.00
_cell.angle_beta   90.00
_cell.angle_gamma   90.00
#
_symmetry.space_group_name_H-M   'P 1'
#
loop_
_entity.id
_entity.type
_entity.pdbx_description
1 polymer ?
#
loop_
_entity_poly.entity_id
_entity_poly.type
_entity_poly.pdbx_seq_one_letter_code
_entity_poly.pdbx_strand_id
1 'polypeptide(L)'
;MRQVWNILEDKKLVPLFQEEDHQQRALIGLTVDKLREHLNRHLPRLGKKKIDLLVVKYVAKLLELIRHMLESVWLKYKLGPHVLCLMQQGSPAEWSVFHFMLRILESTRGLSLPLPPGYHTLFAAFAVRCLPHHTFLQYIDHGFLQLTETFVSRLMTDLDNSDANERLKFSILKRLPQPMEQRICHMWDHPVSSASISRDYVKTLLEKHQKSKGFHFTGRDKPGFRPEFLPLTYLAKMLSDIEAKAPNPFEEQENVDARFVEETALMQTLILLGFETK
;
A
#
# COMPACT_ATOMS: atom_id res chain seq x y z
N MET A 1 17.29 -4.37 -18.19
CA MET A 1 16.61 -3.82 -17.00
C MET A 1 17.49 -2.84 -16.23
N ARG A 2 18.56 -3.22 -15.49
CA ARG A 2 19.41 -2.27 -14.74
C ARG A 2 19.90 -1.06 -15.57
N GLN A 3 20.27 -1.29 -16.83
CA GLN A 3 20.69 -0.21 -17.72
C GLN A 3 19.59 0.83 -18.06
N VAL A 4 18.31 0.44 -18.07
CA VAL A 4 17.20 1.40 -18.28
C VAL A 4 17.05 2.28 -17.04
N TRP A 5 17.12 1.68 -15.86
CA TRP A 5 17.02 2.38 -14.58
C TRP A 5 18.16 3.37 -14.35
N ASN A 6 19.40 2.97 -14.63
CA ASN A 6 20.57 3.85 -14.52
C ASN A 6 20.47 5.07 -15.46
N ILE A 7 19.79 4.96 -16.60
CA ILE A 7 19.58 6.09 -17.53
C ILE A 7 18.48 7.03 -16.99
N LEU A 8 17.55 6.53 -16.19
CA LEU A 8 16.43 7.29 -15.66
C LEU A 8 16.74 8.02 -14.36
N GLU A 9 17.86 7.81 -13.68
CA GLU A 9 18.15 8.41 -12.36
C GLU A 9 18.73 9.83 -12.41
N ASP A 10 19.22 10.28 -13.57
CA ASP A 10 20.03 11.51 -13.66
C ASP A 10 19.14 12.77 -13.81
N LYS A 11 19.00 13.54 -12.71
CA LYS A 11 18.34 14.86 -12.55
C LYS A 11 16.81 14.90 -12.67
N LYS A 12 16.09 15.22 -11.57
CA LYS A 12 14.62 15.40 -11.62
C LYS A 12 14.10 16.51 -10.71
N LEU A 13 13.22 17.33 -11.27
CA LEU A 13 12.45 18.37 -10.56
C LEU A 13 11.21 17.79 -9.86
N VAL A 14 10.76 16.61 -10.27
CA VAL A 14 9.57 15.94 -9.72
C VAL A 14 10.01 14.82 -8.78
N PRO A 15 9.74 14.92 -7.47
CA PRO A 15 10.33 14.02 -6.46
C PRO A 15 9.91 12.54 -6.55
N LEU A 16 8.79 12.23 -7.21
CA LEU A 16 8.14 10.92 -7.06
C LEU A 16 8.66 9.81 -8.00
N PHE A 17 9.60 10.10 -8.90
CA PHE A 17 10.09 9.11 -9.86
C PHE A 17 11.15 8.13 -9.31
N GLN A 18 11.21 7.92 -7.98
CA GLN A 18 12.18 7.04 -7.32
C GLN A 18 11.56 5.76 -6.75
N GLU A 19 10.26 5.56 -6.93
CA GLU A 19 9.55 4.42 -6.36
C GLU A 19 9.80 3.12 -7.14
N GLU A 20 9.96 2.01 -6.42
CA GLU A 20 9.96 0.68 -7.01
C GLU A 20 8.55 0.26 -7.42
N ASP A 21 8.20 0.54 -8.68
CA ASP A 21 6.95 0.06 -9.28
C ASP A 21 7.17 -1.28 -9.97
N HIS A 22 6.88 -2.39 -9.26
CA HIS A 22 7.07 -3.74 -9.78
C HIS A 22 6.24 -4.01 -11.05
N GLN A 23 5.03 -3.44 -11.15
CA GLN A 23 4.17 -3.65 -12.31
C GLN A 23 4.71 -2.92 -13.54
N GLN A 24 5.12 -1.66 -13.40
CA GLN A 24 5.79 -0.94 -14.48
C GLN A 24 7.12 -1.59 -14.84
N ARG A 25 7.88 -2.09 -13.87
CA ARG A 25 9.11 -2.84 -14.12
C ARG A 25 8.85 -4.10 -14.96
N ALA A 26 7.80 -4.85 -14.67
CA ALA A 26 7.41 -6.01 -15.47
C ALA A 26 7.00 -5.60 -16.90
N LEU A 27 6.20 -4.54 -17.05
CA LEU A 27 5.77 -4.04 -18.36
C LEU A 27 6.93 -3.50 -19.20
N ILE A 28 7.89 -2.80 -18.59
CA ILE A 28 9.14 -2.36 -19.23
C ILE A 28 9.92 -3.59 -19.75
N GLY A 29 10.06 -4.63 -18.91
CA GLY A 29 10.71 -5.88 -19.30
C GLY A 29 10.04 -6.54 -20.49
N LEU A 30 8.71 -6.68 -20.44
CA LEU A 30 7.91 -7.25 -21.52
C LEU A 30 8.05 -6.45 -22.82
N THR A 31 8.02 -5.12 -22.73
CA THR A 31 8.18 -4.22 -23.89
C THR A 31 9.54 -4.40 -24.54
N VAL A 32 10.61 -4.45 -23.73
CA VAL A 32 11.97 -4.72 -24.19
C VAL A 32 12.03 -6.09 -24.88
N ASP A 33 11.46 -7.13 -24.28
CA ASP A 33 11.52 -8.48 -24.81
C ASP A 33 10.76 -8.62 -26.14
N LYS A 34 9.55 -8.06 -26.21
CA LYS A 34 8.73 -8.08 -27.44
C LYS A 34 9.32 -7.26 -28.57
N LEU A 35 9.88 -6.08 -28.27
CA LEU A 35 10.56 -5.28 -29.28
C LEU A 35 11.84 -5.98 -29.78
N ARG A 36 12.61 -6.60 -28.88
CA ARG A 36 13.79 -7.40 -29.26
C ARG A 36 13.41 -8.58 -30.15
N GLU A 37 12.37 -9.33 -29.79
CA GLU A 37 11.84 -10.45 -30.57
C GLU A 37 11.44 -10.00 -31.98
N HIS A 38 10.71 -8.88 -32.08
CA HIS A 38 10.29 -8.29 -33.34
C HIS A 38 11.49 -7.87 -34.21
N LEU A 39 12.44 -7.12 -33.65
CA LEU A 39 13.61 -6.64 -34.41
C LEU A 39 14.53 -7.78 -34.84
N ASN A 40 14.68 -8.85 -34.05
CA ASN A 40 15.44 -10.03 -34.47
C ASN A 40 14.79 -10.76 -35.65
N ARG A 41 13.46 -10.81 -35.71
CA ARG A 41 12.72 -11.43 -36.82
C ARG A 41 12.82 -10.62 -38.10
N HIS A 42 12.69 -9.30 -38.01
CA HIS A 42 12.57 -8.43 -39.19
C HIS A 42 13.88 -7.78 -39.63
N LEU A 43 14.87 -7.65 -38.73
CA LEU A 43 16.16 -7.01 -39.02
C LEU A 43 17.37 -7.88 -38.57
N PRO A 44 17.46 -9.16 -38.97
CA PRO A 44 18.52 -10.06 -38.51
C PRO A 44 19.93 -9.57 -38.88
N ARG A 45 20.07 -8.79 -39.96
CA ARG A 45 21.33 -8.23 -40.45
C ARG A 45 21.97 -7.22 -39.49
N LEU A 46 21.20 -6.63 -38.57
CA LEU A 46 21.70 -5.61 -37.63
C LEU A 46 22.64 -6.22 -36.58
N GLY A 47 22.54 -7.52 -36.32
CA GLY A 47 23.31 -8.23 -35.30
C GLY A 47 22.72 -8.09 -33.89
N LYS A 48 22.68 -9.20 -33.15
CA LYS A 48 22.00 -9.31 -31.83
C LYS A 48 22.43 -8.22 -30.84
N LYS A 49 23.73 -7.95 -30.70
CA LYS A 49 24.25 -6.93 -29.76
C LYS A 49 23.75 -5.51 -30.08
N LYS A 50 23.63 -5.13 -31.36
CA LYS A 50 23.13 -3.80 -31.75
C LYS A 50 21.62 -3.70 -31.49
N ILE A 51 20.88 -4.79 -31.75
CA ILE A 51 19.44 -4.87 -31.44
C ILE A 51 19.22 -4.72 -29.94
N ASP A 52 19.95 -5.47 -29.11
CA ASP A 52 19.81 -5.39 -27.65
C ASP A 52 20.04 -3.97 -27.13
N LEU A 53 21.08 -3.30 -27.62
CA LEU A 53 21.36 -1.90 -27.25
C LEU A 53 20.26 -0.94 -27.73
N LEU A 54 19.79 -1.10 -28.97
CA LEU A 54 18.77 -0.24 -29.57
C LEU A 54 17.45 -0.32 -28.80
N VAL A 55 17.00 -1.54 -28.48
CA VAL A 55 15.75 -1.79 -27.74
C VAL A 55 15.79 -1.11 -26.38
N VAL A 56 16.88 -1.32 -25.63
CA VAL A 56 17.05 -0.73 -24.29
C VAL A 56 17.06 0.80 -24.37
N LYS A 57 17.79 1.37 -25.32
CA LYS A 57 17.82 2.83 -25.54
C LYS A 57 16.47 3.39 -25.94
N TYR A 58 15.73 2.70 -26.81
CA TYR A 58 14.41 3.12 -27.27
C TYR A 58 13.43 3.21 -26.09
N VAL A 59 13.33 2.13 -25.30
CA VAL A 59 12.41 2.11 -24.15
C VAL A 59 12.82 3.15 -23.10
N ALA A 60 14.12 3.31 -22.83
CA ALA A 60 14.61 4.36 -21.93
C ALA A 60 14.22 5.77 -22.42
N LYS A 61 14.40 6.05 -23.71
CA LYS A 61 14.04 7.35 -24.31
C LYS A 61 12.53 7.60 -24.31
N LEU A 62 11.72 6.56 -24.46
CA LEU A 62 10.26 6.66 -24.36
C LEU A 62 9.83 7.09 -22.95
N LEU A 63 10.34 6.42 -21.91
CA LEU A 63 10.06 6.77 -20.51
C LEU A 63 10.57 8.17 -20.16
N GLU A 64 11.75 8.52 -20.67
CA GLU A 64 12.34 9.84 -20.51
C GLU A 64 11.50 10.92 -21.18
N LEU A 65 10.90 10.66 -22.35
CA LEU A 65 10.02 11.61 -23.04
C LEU A 65 8.77 11.92 -22.21
N ILE A 66 8.13 10.90 -21.64
CA ILE A 66 6.97 11.07 -20.74
C ILE A 66 7.36 11.90 -19.52
N ARG A 67 8.53 11.63 -18.92
CA ARG A 67 9.05 12.44 -17.81
C ARG A 67 9.23 13.90 -18.21
N HIS A 68 9.86 14.19 -19.35
CA HIS A 68 10.06 15.56 -19.84
C HIS A 68 8.74 16.28 -20.15
N MET A 69 7.75 15.56 -20.67
CA MET A 69 6.40 16.11 -20.85
C MET A 69 5.80 16.57 -19.54
N LEU A 70 5.92 15.76 -18.47
CA LEU A 70 5.44 16.12 -17.14
C LEU A 70 6.22 17.29 -16.54
N GLU A 71 7.54 17.32 -16.67
CA GLU A 71 8.37 18.43 -16.19
C GLU A 71 8.06 19.74 -16.91
N SER A 72 7.78 19.69 -18.21
CA SER A 72 7.39 20.87 -19.00
C SER A 72 6.08 21.45 -18.50
N VAL A 73 5.11 20.58 -18.20
CA VAL A 73 3.82 20.98 -17.62
C VAL A 73 4.00 21.50 -16.19
N TRP A 74 4.83 20.84 -15.38
CA TRP A 74 5.16 21.27 -14.03
C TRP A 74 5.74 22.70 -14.00
N LEU A 75 6.69 22.99 -14.90
CA LEU A 75 7.30 24.30 -15.06
C LEU A 75 6.31 25.34 -15.60
N LYS A 76 5.51 24.96 -16.61
CA LYS A 76 4.48 25.85 -17.20
C LYS A 76 3.51 26.36 -16.14
N TYR A 77 3.08 25.49 -15.24
CA TYR A 77 2.13 25.81 -14.17
C TYR A 77 2.78 26.27 -12.86
N LYS A 78 4.12 26.37 -12.82
CA LYS A 78 4.90 26.79 -11.63
C LYS A 78 4.53 26.02 -10.37
N LEU A 79 4.35 24.71 -10.50
CA LEU A 79 3.97 23.86 -9.38
C LEU A 79 5.09 23.82 -8.32
N GLY A 80 4.72 24.12 -7.07
CA GLY A 80 5.62 24.09 -5.92
C GLY A 80 5.65 22.73 -5.22
N PRO A 81 6.48 22.59 -4.18
CA PRO A 81 6.56 21.35 -3.39
C PRO A 81 5.26 21.03 -2.63
N HIS A 82 4.44 22.05 -2.33
CA HIS A 82 3.14 21.92 -1.63
C HIS A 82 2.13 21.03 -2.36
N VAL A 83 2.29 20.81 -3.67
CA VAL A 83 1.47 19.89 -4.47
C VAL A 83 1.52 18.45 -3.93
N LEU A 84 2.55 18.11 -3.17
CA LEU A 84 2.70 16.80 -2.55
C LEU A 84 1.96 16.66 -1.22
N CYS A 85 1.51 17.74 -0.59
CA CYS A 85 0.77 17.67 0.67
C CYS A 85 -0.68 17.23 0.41
N LEU A 86 -1.17 16.13 1.00
CA LEU A 86 -2.51 15.64 0.67
C LEU A 86 -3.66 16.41 1.34
N MET A 87 -3.34 17.29 2.30
CA MET A 87 -4.32 17.99 3.14
C MET A 87 -5.01 19.19 2.48
N GLN A 88 -4.49 19.67 1.34
CA GLN A 88 -5.05 20.87 0.69
C GLN A 88 -5.82 20.48 -0.57
N GLN A 89 -6.85 21.26 -0.88
CA GLN A 89 -7.57 21.10 -2.13
C GLN A 89 -6.71 21.52 -3.33
N GLY A 90 -6.89 20.83 -4.45
CA GLY A 90 -6.12 21.08 -5.67
C GLY A 90 -6.44 22.42 -6.33
N SER A 91 -5.39 23.12 -6.76
CA SER A 91 -5.53 24.38 -7.50
C SER A 91 -5.93 24.15 -8.97
N PRO A 92 -6.40 25.17 -9.71
CA PRO A 92 -6.68 25.04 -11.14
C PRO A 92 -5.46 24.61 -11.98
N ALA A 93 -4.26 24.98 -11.53
CA ALA A 93 -3.00 24.54 -12.10
C ALA A 93 -2.79 23.03 -11.90
N GLU A 94 -3.04 22.52 -10.70
CA GLU A 94 -2.96 21.09 -10.39
C GLU A 94 -4.02 20.28 -11.17
N TRP A 95 -5.23 20.80 -11.31
CA TRP A 95 -6.27 20.22 -12.16
C TRP A 95 -5.82 20.08 -13.62
N SER A 96 -5.11 21.08 -14.15
CA SER A 96 -4.56 21.02 -15.50
C SER A 96 -3.51 19.93 -15.64
N VAL A 97 -2.64 19.75 -14.63
CA VAL A 97 -1.63 18.68 -14.61
C VAL A 97 -2.28 17.30 -14.44
N PHE A 98 -3.28 17.18 -13.57
CA PHE A 98 -4.08 15.97 -13.39
C PHE A 98 -4.70 15.50 -14.70
N HIS A 99 -5.37 16.40 -15.43
CA HIS A 99 -5.95 16.08 -16.73
C HIS A 99 -4.88 15.69 -17.75
N PHE A 100 -3.75 16.42 -17.78
CA PHE A 100 -2.65 16.08 -18.68
C PHE A 100 -2.09 14.67 -18.40
N MET A 101 -1.94 14.32 -17.13
CA MET A 101 -1.57 12.96 -16.73
C MET A 101 -2.64 11.96 -17.18
N LEU A 102 -3.92 12.17 -16.88
CA LEU A 102 -4.99 11.26 -17.32
C LEU A 102 -4.93 10.99 -18.84
N ARG A 103 -4.68 12.02 -19.66
CA ARG A 103 -4.52 11.87 -21.12
C ARG A 103 -3.31 11.02 -21.52
N ILE A 104 -2.18 11.19 -20.82
CA ILE A 104 -1.01 10.32 -21.02
C ILE A 104 -1.36 8.88 -20.65
N LEU A 105 -2.00 8.65 -19.50
CA LEU A 105 -2.38 7.31 -19.03
C LEU A 105 -3.31 6.60 -20.01
N GLU A 106 -4.33 7.29 -20.53
CA GLU A 106 -5.23 6.76 -21.55
C GLU A 106 -4.47 6.38 -22.82
N SER A 107 -3.57 7.26 -23.27
CA SER A 107 -2.77 7.04 -24.48
C SER A 107 -1.80 5.87 -24.34
N THR A 108 -1.12 5.76 -23.19
CA THR A 108 -0.17 4.68 -22.95
C THR A 108 -0.87 3.35 -22.76
N ARG A 109 -2.05 3.31 -22.12
CA ARG A 109 -2.87 2.10 -22.03
C ARG A 109 -3.31 1.60 -23.40
N GLY A 110 -3.82 2.48 -24.26
CA GLY A 110 -4.21 2.12 -25.63
C GLY A 110 -3.07 1.54 -26.46
N LEU A 111 -1.83 1.99 -26.22
CA LEU A 111 -0.63 1.53 -26.91
C LEU A 111 0.15 0.44 -26.15
N SER A 112 -0.33 0.00 -24.98
CA SER A 112 0.39 -0.92 -24.08
C SER A 112 1.82 -0.47 -23.75
N LEU A 113 2.04 0.84 -23.62
CA LEU A 113 3.34 1.43 -23.33
C LEU A 113 3.58 1.53 -21.82
N PRO A 114 4.81 1.28 -21.35
CA PRO A 114 5.14 1.48 -19.96
C PRO A 114 5.18 2.98 -19.61
N LEU A 115 4.83 3.28 -18.36
CA LEU A 115 4.93 4.59 -17.76
C LEU A 115 6.21 4.69 -16.92
N PRO A 116 6.73 5.91 -16.71
CA PRO A 116 7.84 6.11 -15.80
C PRO A 116 7.44 5.67 -14.36
N PRO A 117 8.37 5.06 -13.60
CA PRO A 117 8.14 4.64 -12.22
C PRO A 117 7.67 5.79 -11.33
N GLY A 118 6.71 5.58 -10.44
CA GLY A 118 6.14 6.64 -9.58
C GLY A 118 5.11 7.54 -10.26
N TYR A 119 4.83 7.33 -11.56
CA TYR A 119 3.76 8.02 -12.26
C TYR A 119 2.39 7.82 -11.58
N HIS A 120 2.05 6.58 -11.22
CA HIS A 120 0.76 6.25 -10.59
C HIS A 120 0.62 6.91 -9.22
N THR A 121 1.70 6.97 -8.44
CA THR A 121 1.71 7.66 -7.14
C THR A 121 1.47 9.15 -7.28
N LEU A 122 2.16 9.80 -8.22
CA LEU A 122 1.93 11.22 -8.51
C LEU A 122 0.50 11.46 -9.02
N PHE A 123 0.01 10.59 -9.90
CA PHE A 123 -1.34 10.68 -10.43
C PHE A 123 -2.39 10.55 -9.32
N ALA A 124 -2.20 9.61 -8.40
CA ALA A 124 -3.07 9.41 -7.24
C ALA A 124 -3.05 10.61 -6.28
N ALA A 125 -1.88 11.20 -6.03
CA ALA A 125 -1.73 12.40 -5.23
C ALA A 125 -2.48 13.60 -5.82
N PHE A 126 -2.41 13.79 -7.14
CA PHE A 126 -3.24 14.81 -7.80
C PHE A 126 -4.71 14.49 -7.74
N ALA A 127 -5.09 13.23 -7.97
CA ALA A 127 -6.48 12.82 -8.01
C ALA A 127 -7.20 13.04 -6.68
N VAL A 128 -6.58 12.71 -5.55
CA VAL A 128 -7.21 12.90 -4.22
C VAL A 128 -7.39 14.39 -3.88
N ARG A 129 -6.52 15.26 -4.39
CA ARG A 129 -6.60 16.72 -4.19
C ARG A 129 -7.60 17.38 -5.15
N CYS A 130 -7.66 16.92 -6.40
CA CYS A 130 -8.45 17.54 -7.45
C CYS A 130 -9.90 17.04 -7.45
N LEU A 131 -10.12 15.75 -7.15
CA LEU A 131 -11.44 15.12 -7.26
C LEU A 131 -12.18 15.12 -5.92
N PRO A 132 -13.52 15.22 -5.93
CA PRO A 132 -14.33 14.84 -4.77
C PRO A 132 -14.09 13.37 -4.39
N HIS A 133 -14.18 13.04 -3.09
CA HIS A 133 -13.89 11.69 -2.58
C HIS A 133 -14.66 10.59 -3.31
N HIS A 134 -15.93 10.80 -3.63
CA HIS A 134 -16.74 9.79 -4.34
C HIS A 134 -16.22 9.53 -5.76
N THR A 135 -15.83 10.58 -6.50
CA THR A 135 -15.27 10.46 -7.85
C THR A 135 -13.88 9.82 -7.80
N PHE A 136 -13.06 10.19 -6.82
CA PHE A 136 -11.77 9.57 -6.59
C PHE A 136 -11.90 8.05 -6.36
N LEU A 137 -12.84 7.62 -5.51
CA LEU A 137 -13.11 6.19 -5.28
C LEU A 137 -13.61 5.48 -6.54
N GLN A 138 -14.46 6.14 -7.34
CA GLN A 138 -14.88 5.59 -8.64
C GLN A 138 -13.69 5.38 -9.59
N TYR A 139 -12.72 6.30 -9.62
CA TYR A 139 -11.53 6.13 -10.46
C TYR A 139 -10.70 4.90 -10.03
N ILE A 140 -10.67 4.60 -8.74
CA ILE A 140 -10.05 3.38 -8.20
C ILE A 140 -10.85 2.15 -8.63
N ASP A 141 -12.18 2.17 -8.41
CA ASP A 141 -13.05 1.02 -8.67
C ASP A 141 -13.08 0.62 -10.16
N HIS A 142 -12.98 1.60 -11.06
CA HIS A 142 -12.90 1.34 -12.51
C HIS A 142 -11.47 1.05 -13.00
N GLY A 143 -10.48 1.05 -12.11
CA GLY A 143 -9.08 0.78 -12.44
C GLY A 143 -8.40 1.89 -13.24
N PHE A 144 -8.93 3.12 -13.27
CA PHE A 144 -8.21 4.28 -13.81
C PHE A 144 -7.08 4.69 -12.89
N LEU A 145 -7.32 4.66 -11.58
CA LEU A 145 -6.35 5.02 -10.57
C LEU A 145 -5.83 3.78 -9.86
N GLN A 146 -4.54 3.53 -10.02
CA GLN A 146 -3.86 2.44 -9.34
C GLN A 146 -3.27 2.93 -8.02
N LEU A 147 -3.67 2.30 -6.92
CA LEU A 147 -3.11 2.58 -5.60
C LEU A 147 -1.76 1.88 -5.44
N THR A 148 -0.71 2.67 -5.23
CA THR A 148 0.63 2.19 -4.91
C THR A 148 0.84 2.18 -3.41
N GLU A 149 1.75 1.32 -2.93
CA GLU A 149 2.10 1.26 -1.50
C GLU A 149 2.58 2.60 -0.99
N THR A 150 3.48 3.26 -1.72
CA THR A 150 3.98 4.59 -1.38
C THR A 150 2.88 5.63 -1.26
N PHE A 151 1.92 5.66 -2.19
CA PHE A 151 0.81 6.61 -2.13
C PHE A 151 -0.03 6.39 -0.88
N VAL A 152 -0.38 5.13 -0.61
CA VAL A 152 -1.26 4.78 0.51
C VAL A 152 -0.56 5.01 1.85
N SER A 153 0.73 4.66 1.97
CA SER A 153 1.52 4.97 3.17
C SER A 153 1.50 6.47 3.46
N ARG A 154 1.75 7.30 2.44
CA ARG A 154 1.69 8.76 2.57
C ARG A 154 0.29 9.26 2.90
N LEU A 155 -0.75 8.64 2.35
CA LEU A 155 -2.14 8.98 2.67
C LEU A 155 -2.49 8.69 4.12
N MET A 156 -1.96 7.60 4.69
CA MET A 156 -2.19 7.27 6.10
C MET A 156 -1.48 8.25 7.05
N THR A 157 -0.27 8.72 6.68
CA THR A 157 0.54 9.63 7.50
C THR A 157 0.15 11.10 7.35
N ASP A 158 -0.14 11.54 6.12
CA ASP A 158 -0.31 12.97 5.81
C ASP A 158 -1.72 13.46 6.14
N LEU A 159 -2.73 12.59 6.05
CA LEU A 159 -4.12 12.94 6.39
C LEU A 159 -4.38 12.80 7.88
N ASP A 160 -5.13 13.73 8.45
CA ASP A 160 -5.63 13.62 9.82
C ASP A 160 -6.71 12.54 9.95
N ASN A 161 -7.13 12.28 11.19
CA ASN A 161 -8.22 11.36 11.53
C ASN A 161 -9.55 12.12 11.73
N SER A 162 -9.80 13.18 10.95
CA SER A 162 -11.14 13.78 10.90
C SER A 162 -12.16 12.82 10.29
N ASP A 163 -13.45 12.91 10.65
CA ASP A 163 -14.50 11.99 10.19
C ASP A 163 -14.51 11.79 8.66
N ALA A 164 -14.25 12.85 7.89
CA ALA A 164 -14.24 12.78 6.43
C ALA A 164 -13.02 12.00 5.90
N ASN A 165 -11.84 12.23 6.50
CA ASN A 165 -10.59 11.59 6.11
C ASN A 165 -10.53 10.15 6.62
N GLU A 166 -11.05 9.85 7.80
CA GLU A 166 -11.19 8.50 8.33
C GLU A 166 -12.08 7.64 7.41
N ARG A 167 -13.23 8.19 6.97
CA ARG A 167 -14.10 7.52 5.97
C ARG A 167 -13.36 7.26 4.66
N LEU A 168 -12.53 8.19 4.20
CA LEU A 168 -11.72 8.01 3.00
C LEU A 168 -10.65 6.92 3.21
N LYS A 169 -9.88 6.96 4.31
CA LYS A 169 -8.88 5.96 4.68
C LYS A 169 -9.48 4.56 4.71
N PHE A 170 -10.62 4.38 5.38
CA PHE A 170 -11.34 3.09 5.38
C PHE A 170 -11.80 2.67 3.99
N SER A 171 -12.33 3.60 3.21
CA SER A 171 -12.79 3.30 1.85
C SER A 171 -11.64 2.84 0.97
N ILE A 172 -10.44 3.39 1.15
CA ILE A 172 -9.22 2.99 0.45
C ILE A 172 -8.76 1.62 0.95
N LEU A 173 -8.65 1.39 2.26
CA LEU A 173 -8.21 0.11 2.85
C LEU A 173 -9.01 -1.07 2.31
N LYS A 174 -10.35 -0.93 2.25
CA LYS A 174 -11.26 -1.96 1.71
C LYS A 174 -11.02 -2.34 0.25
N ARG A 175 -10.27 -1.52 -0.51
CA ARG A 175 -9.97 -1.70 -1.93
C ARG A 175 -8.55 -2.23 -2.16
N LEU A 176 -7.75 -2.38 -1.11
CA LEU A 176 -6.36 -2.83 -1.22
C LEU A 176 -6.29 -4.37 -1.29
N PRO A 177 -5.26 -4.91 -1.97
CA PRO A 177 -4.92 -6.32 -1.82
C PRO A 177 -4.54 -6.64 -0.36
N GLN A 178 -5.01 -7.78 0.17
CA GLN A 178 -4.74 -8.24 1.55
C GLN A 178 -3.28 -8.05 2.04
N PRO A 179 -2.22 -8.44 1.30
CA PRO A 179 -0.86 -8.28 1.81
C PRO A 179 -0.43 -6.82 1.93
N MET A 180 -0.99 -5.92 1.12
CA MET A 180 -0.73 -4.49 1.20
C MET A 180 -1.56 -3.86 2.31
N GLU A 181 -2.84 -4.24 2.43
CA GLU A 181 -3.72 -3.79 3.52
C GLU A 181 -3.10 -4.04 4.90
N GLN A 182 -2.58 -5.25 5.14
CA GLN A 182 -1.92 -5.60 6.41
C GLN A 182 -0.75 -4.67 6.71
N ARG A 183 0.18 -4.48 5.76
CA ARG A 183 1.35 -3.61 5.96
C ARG A 183 0.95 -2.17 6.26
N ILE A 184 -0.04 -1.64 5.53
CA ILE A 184 -0.53 -0.27 5.71
C ILE A 184 -1.29 -0.12 7.02
N CYS A 185 -2.08 -1.11 7.43
CA CYS A 185 -2.86 -1.07 8.67
C CYS A 185 -1.95 -0.88 9.88
N HIS A 186 -0.78 -1.53 9.90
CA HIS A 186 0.22 -1.35 10.98
C HIS A 186 0.81 0.08 11.06
N MET A 187 0.70 0.88 9.99
CA MET A 187 1.23 2.25 9.96
C MET A 187 0.20 3.29 10.44
N TRP A 188 -1.08 2.93 10.44
CA TRP A 188 -2.13 3.88 10.80
C TRP A 188 -2.39 3.82 12.30
N ASP A 189 -2.03 4.90 13.00
CA ASP A 189 -2.33 5.08 14.42
C ASP A 189 -3.84 5.31 14.62
N HIS A 190 -4.57 4.21 14.73
CA HIS A 190 -6.02 4.17 14.88
C HIS A 190 -6.46 2.93 15.67
N PRO A 191 -7.49 3.01 16.53
CA PRO A 191 -7.95 1.86 17.33
C PRO A 191 -8.34 0.65 16.49
N VAL A 192 -8.81 0.85 15.25
CA VAL A 192 -9.10 -0.26 14.33
C VAL A 192 -7.85 -1.01 13.92
N SER A 193 -6.73 -0.30 13.72
CA SER A 193 -5.44 -0.92 13.46
C SER A 193 -5.01 -1.75 14.65
N SER A 194 -5.02 -1.17 15.86
CA SER A 194 -4.70 -1.89 17.10
C SER A 194 -5.55 -3.15 17.23
N ALA A 195 -6.86 -3.05 17.07
CA ALA A 195 -7.76 -4.20 17.13
C ALA A 195 -7.48 -5.27 16.06
N SER A 196 -7.13 -4.87 14.83
CA SER A 196 -6.74 -5.81 13.77
C SER A 196 -5.46 -6.56 14.15
N ILE A 197 -4.46 -5.83 14.65
CA ILE A 197 -3.18 -6.38 15.09
C ILE A 197 -3.39 -7.37 16.24
N SER A 198 -4.20 -7.01 17.24
CA SER A 198 -4.52 -7.88 18.37
C SER A 198 -5.13 -9.20 17.89
N ARG A 199 -6.09 -9.14 16.95
CA ARG A 199 -6.76 -10.33 16.42
C ARG A 199 -5.81 -11.22 15.63
N ASP A 200 -4.99 -10.64 14.76
CA ASP A 200 -4.01 -11.39 13.97
C ASP A 200 -2.93 -12.04 14.86
N TYR A 201 -2.52 -11.35 15.93
CA TYR A 201 -1.62 -11.89 16.94
C TYR A 201 -2.22 -13.09 17.66
N VAL A 202 -3.42 -12.94 18.23
CA VAL A 202 -4.13 -14.03 18.92
C VAL A 202 -4.35 -15.21 17.98
N LYS A 203 -4.79 -14.96 16.74
CA LYS A 203 -4.94 -16.00 15.71
C LYS A 203 -3.64 -16.77 15.48
N THR A 204 -2.53 -16.06 15.31
CA THR A 204 -1.21 -16.67 15.08
C THR A 204 -0.74 -17.49 16.29
N LEU A 205 -0.96 -17.01 17.51
CA LEU A 205 -0.66 -17.76 18.73
C LEU A 205 -1.46 -19.06 18.81
N LEU A 206 -2.77 -18.99 18.59
CA LEU A 206 -3.66 -20.15 18.62
C LEU A 206 -3.28 -21.18 17.55
N GLU A 207 -2.96 -20.73 16.32
CA GLU A 207 -2.52 -21.61 15.23
C GLU A 207 -1.17 -22.28 15.51
N LYS A 208 -0.20 -21.55 16.07
CA LYS A 208 1.11 -22.10 16.47
C LYS A 208 0.95 -23.16 17.56
N HIS A 209 0.05 -22.92 18.51
CA HIS A 209 -0.20 -23.86 19.61
C HIS A 209 -0.94 -25.12 19.15
N GLN A 210 -1.86 -25.03 18.19
CA GLN A 210 -2.49 -26.20 17.58
C GLN A 210 -1.48 -27.11 16.85
N LYS A 211 -0.45 -26.52 16.23
CA LYS A 211 0.57 -27.25 15.47
C LYS A 211 1.64 -27.93 16.34
N SER A 212 1.85 -27.48 17.59
CA SER A 212 3.03 -27.88 18.39
C SER A 212 2.85 -29.09 19.30
N LYS A 213 1.63 -29.47 19.71
CA LYS A 213 1.20 -30.76 20.32
C LYS A 213 -0.18 -30.60 20.95
N GLY A 214 -0.92 -31.72 21.10
CA GLY A 214 -2.19 -31.75 21.85
C GLY A 214 -2.04 -31.17 23.27
N PHE A 215 -3.12 -30.56 23.77
CA PHE A 215 -3.17 -29.81 25.02
C PHE A 215 -2.52 -30.53 26.21
N HIS A 216 -1.25 -30.21 26.51
CA HIS A 216 -0.60 -30.60 27.76
C HIS A 216 -0.63 -29.42 28.73
N PHE A 217 -1.56 -29.50 29.68
CA PHE A 217 -1.72 -28.52 30.76
C PHE A 217 -0.49 -28.53 31.66
N THR A 218 0.14 -27.36 31.80
CA THR A 218 1.29 -27.16 32.70
C THR A 218 1.07 -25.87 33.50
N GLY A 219 -0.07 -25.76 34.20
CA GLY A 219 -0.46 -24.53 34.89
C GLY A 219 -1.09 -24.80 36.27
N ARG A 220 -0.43 -24.28 37.31
CA ARG A 220 -0.85 -24.23 38.72
C ARG A 220 -2.12 -23.36 38.82
N ASP A 221 -3.16 -23.86 39.48
CA ASP A 221 -4.41 -23.13 39.66
C ASP A 221 -4.17 -21.84 40.49
N LYS A 222 -4.31 -20.66 39.86
CA LYS A 222 -4.43 -19.39 40.60
C LYS A 222 -5.85 -19.32 41.20
N PRO A 223 -6.00 -19.03 42.50
CA PRO A 223 -7.31 -18.89 43.13
C PRO A 223 -7.89 -17.52 42.78
N GLY A 224 -8.97 -17.46 42.00
CA GLY A 224 -9.67 -16.19 41.75
C GLY A 224 -10.73 -16.18 40.66
N PHE A 225 -10.69 -17.10 39.69
CA PHE A 225 -11.70 -17.19 38.63
C PHE A 225 -12.10 -18.64 38.41
N ARG A 226 -13.28 -19.04 38.89
CA ARG A 226 -13.90 -20.32 38.54
C ARG A 226 -15.26 -20.05 37.88
N PRO A 227 -15.33 -19.99 36.54
CA PRO A 227 -16.62 -20.07 35.86
C PRO A 227 -17.32 -21.37 36.27
N GLU A 228 -18.62 -21.33 36.57
CA GLU A 228 -19.41 -22.52 36.94
C GLU A 228 -19.60 -23.49 35.75
N PHE A 229 -19.39 -23.01 34.52
CA PHE A 229 -19.51 -23.78 33.29
C PHE A 229 -18.18 -24.44 32.89
N LEU A 230 -18.08 -25.77 33.07
CA LEU A 230 -16.88 -26.57 32.83
C LEU A 230 -16.20 -26.32 31.46
N PRO A 231 -16.91 -26.21 30.32
CA PRO A 231 -16.28 -25.91 29.04
C PRO A 231 -15.60 -24.54 29.00
N LEU A 232 -16.18 -23.53 29.68
CA LEU A 232 -15.60 -22.19 29.74
C LEU A 232 -14.37 -22.17 30.65
N THR A 233 -14.41 -22.92 31.74
CA THR A 233 -13.27 -23.08 32.66
C THR A 233 -12.10 -23.79 31.97
N TYR A 234 -12.39 -24.81 31.16
CA TYR A 234 -11.41 -25.49 30.33
C TYR A 234 -10.78 -24.54 29.31
N LEU A 235 -11.59 -23.76 28.60
CA LEU A 235 -11.14 -22.75 27.65
C LEU A 235 -10.30 -21.66 28.33
N ALA A 236 -10.74 -21.13 29.46
CA ALA A 236 -10.02 -20.09 30.20
C ALA A 236 -8.65 -20.58 30.68
N LYS A 237 -8.57 -21.82 31.20
CA LYS A 237 -7.30 -22.42 31.62
C LYS A 237 -6.35 -22.64 30.43
N MET A 238 -6.89 -23.10 29.31
CA MET A 238 -6.13 -23.25 28.06
C MET A 238 -5.55 -21.91 27.58
N LEU A 239 -6.37 -20.86 27.55
CA LEU A 239 -5.91 -19.52 27.13
C LEU A 239 -4.86 -18.95 28.08
N SER A 240 -5.01 -19.14 29.39
CA SER A 240 -4.03 -18.69 30.40
C SER A 240 -2.67 -19.40 30.28
N ASP A 241 -2.67 -20.71 29.98
CA ASP A 241 -1.44 -21.47 29.73
C ASP A 241 -0.72 -21.01 28.44
N ILE A 242 -1.47 -20.54 27.43
CA ILE A 242 -0.93 -19.99 26.19
C ILE A 242 -0.31 -18.60 26.44
N GLU A 243 -1.02 -17.73 27.14
CA GLU A 243 -0.56 -16.40 27.54
C GLU A 243 0.76 -16.47 28.32
N ALA A 244 0.85 -17.35 29.32
CA ALA A 244 2.06 -17.49 30.14
C ALA A 244 3.32 -17.95 29.37
N LYS A 245 3.15 -18.53 28.17
CA LYS A 245 4.23 -19.02 27.30
C LYS A 245 4.51 -18.09 26.12
N ALA A 246 3.67 -17.09 25.89
CA ALA A 246 3.80 -16.18 24.77
C ALA A 246 4.79 -15.05 25.12
N PRO A 247 5.85 -14.81 24.32
CA PRO A 247 6.67 -13.61 24.47
C PRO A 247 5.86 -12.36 24.08
N ASN A 248 6.10 -11.22 24.73
CA ASN A 248 5.49 -9.94 24.35
C ASN A 248 6.10 -9.45 23.03
N PRO A 249 5.36 -9.44 21.91
CA PRO A 249 5.92 -9.08 20.61
C PRO A 249 5.93 -7.57 20.35
N PHE A 250 5.30 -6.76 21.23
CA PHE A 250 5.07 -5.33 21.01
C PHE A 250 6.09 -4.44 21.73
N GLU A 251 7.07 -5.00 22.45
CA GLU A 251 8.14 -4.22 23.11
C GLU A 251 9.03 -3.44 22.12
N GLU A 252 9.08 -3.85 20.85
CA GLU A 252 9.89 -3.20 19.80
C GLU A 252 9.07 -2.32 18.83
N GLN A 253 7.74 -2.36 18.88
CA GLN A 253 6.88 -1.59 17.96
C GLN A 253 6.44 -0.27 18.59
N GLU A 254 7.08 0.84 18.21
CA GLU A 254 6.80 2.21 18.72
C GLU A 254 5.32 2.64 18.63
N ASN A 255 4.53 2.04 17.73
CA ASN A 255 3.16 2.49 17.45
C ASN A 255 2.06 1.66 18.13
N VAL A 256 2.41 0.63 18.92
CA VAL A 256 1.41 -0.29 19.49
C VAL A 256 1.68 -0.52 20.97
N ASP A 257 0.95 0.19 21.83
CA ASP A 257 0.95 -0.12 23.26
C ASP A 257 0.23 -1.45 23.50
N ALA A 258 0.99 -2.44 23.99
CA ALA A 258 0.48 -3.76 24.34
C ALA A 258 -0.70 -3.69 25.32
N ARG A 259 -0.66 -2.75 26.28
CA ARG A 259 -1.76 -2.58 27.25
C ARG A 259 -3.03 -2.06 26.59
N PHE A 260 -2.89 -1.11 25.66
CA PHE A 260 -4.02 -0.58 24.90
C PHE A 260 -4.66 -1.64 24.00
N VAL A 261 -3.83 -2.50 23.38
CA VAL A 261 -4.28 -3.65 22.59
C VAL A 261 -5.06 -4.65 23.45
N GLU A 262 -4.56 -4.98 24.64
CA GLU A 262 -5.24 -5.88 25.58
C GLU A 262 -6.59 -5.29 26.05
N GLU A 263 -6.61 -4.02 26.43
CA GLU A 263 -7.83 -3.32 26.88
C GLU A 263 -8.87 -3.23 25.75
N THR A 264 -8.45 -2.91 24.53
CA THR A 264 -9.34 -2.87 23.36
C THR A 264 -9.89 -4.26 23.01
N ALA A 265 -9.06 -5.30 23.09
CA ALA A 265 -9.50 -6.68 22.85
C ALA A 265 -10.50 -7.15 23.91
N LEU A 266 -10.28 -6.79 25.18
CA LEU A 266 -11.21 -7.06 26.28
C LEU A 266 -12.55 -6.35 26.05
N MET A 267 -12.52 -5.06 25.74
CA MET A 267 -13.73 -4.27 25.48
C MET A 267 -14.55 -4.82 24.31
N GLN A 268 -13.90 -5.16 23.19
CA GLN A 268 -14.58 -5.81 22.06
C GLN A 268 -15.19 -7.17 22.41
N THR A 269 -14.52 -7.95 23.27
CA THR A 269 -15.04 -9.23 23.74
C THR A 269 -16.28 -9.03 24.61
N LEU A 270 -16.26 -8.04 25.50
CA LEU A 270 -17.43 -7.68 26.33
C LEU A 270 -18.62 -7.21 25.47
N ILE A 271 -18.37 -6.40 24.44
CA ILE A 271 -19.40 -5.98 23.46
C ILE A 271 -20.03 -7.20 22.77
N LEU A 272 -19.20 -8.10 22.23
CA LEU A 272 -19.67 -9.28 21.50
C LEU A 272 -20.47 -10.25 22.39
N LEU A 273 -20.11 -10.32 23.68
CA LEU A 273 -20.80 -11.15 24.65
C LEU A 273 -22.01 -10.44 25.29
N GLY A 274 -22.29 -9.19 24.91
CA GLY A 274 -23.44 -8.42 25.39
C GLY A 274 -23.32 -7.96 26.85
N PHE A 275 -22.10 -7.85 27.37
CA PHE A 275 -21.83 -7.44 28.75
C PHE A 275 -21.65 -5.93 28.95
N GLU A 276 -21.80 -5.11 27.89
CA GLU A 276 -21.87 -3.66 28.06
C GLU A 276 -23.23 -3.24 28.65
N THR A 277 -23.19 -2.66 29.85
CA THR A 277 -24.29 -1.84 30.38
C THR A 277 -24.42 -0.59 29.54
N LYS A 278 -25.66 -0.27 29.12
CA LYS A 278 -26.06 1.01 28.52
C LYS A 278 -25.52 2.22 29.26
#